data_AF-A0A6P4HYY9-F1
#
_entry.id   AF-A0A6P4HYY9-F1
#
_cell.length_a   1.000
_cell.length_b   1.000
_cell.length_c   1.000
_cell.angle_alpha   90.00
_cell.angle_beta   90.00
_cell.angle_gamma   90.00
#
_symmetry.space_group_name_H-M   'P 1'
#
loop_
_entity.id
_entity.type
_entity.pdbx_description
1 polymer ?
#
loop_
_entity_poly.entity_id
_entity_poly.type
_entity_poly.pdbx_seq_one_letter_code
_entity_poly.pdbx_strand_id
1 'polypeptide(L)'
;MPGDKSEKTDAVATEKTREQVMAEREAKKLAKQAKKQKNPSAATAAGVATPATTIITEVEQTTITTKLTTTTTTKAKEKLELLEKKADTAVTKTSPAPVENGKEEKSREQIKAEREAKKAAKKAGKSTVDKVEAATQQLSNLKVTENVQTPAAAKAQPPSSLEANQKKPTLSKAERRAIQEAQRAAKAQGQAAKKPQPGGKASTAAPPSKELKRESVSPAKAATSSSPSKGSTSGTPQSECRVRLFNHLVCAKGDSLFINDPLVHPSIARLGVQYAKRTVVGSNARCIAFLHALRQVVHDFETPPKKEFGRSLDAAVKHHVDHLHKCRPLAVSVSNAYKQFKNQLTQLPADTPETELKELLDHFIDTYIENQIGKAAQAISGFLQEKITDGDVLLTFACSSLIQFICEEAKRRQVSFRVIVVDSRPGCEGQEMLRRLHAYGIPCTYVLINAVGYVMPEATKVLLGAHALLANGYVMARTGTAQVALVANANNVPVLVCCETHKFSERFQTDAIVYNELSDPNQLVRGDKCQLNNWAAKGKLMPLNLNYDITPPELVNAVVTEVAILPCTSVPVILRIKPDIGY
;
A
#
# COMPACT_ATOMS: atom_id res chain seq x y z
N MET A 1 25.87 84.93 24.99
CA MET A 1 25.67 86.23 24.30
C MET A 1 26.28 86.12 22.91
N PRO A 2 25.61 86.55 21.82
CA PRO A 2 24.19 86.90 21.69
C PRO A 2 23.35 85.67 21.23
N GLY A 3 22.01 85.69 21.11
CA GLY A 3 21.03 86.76 21.40
C GLY A 3 20.14 87.09 20.20
N ASP A 4 18.82 87.15 20.43
CA ASP A 4 17.75 87.70 19.56
C ASP A 4 17.39 86.94 18.24
N LYS A 5 16.12 86.85 17.78
CA LYS A 5 14.82 87.31 18.34
C LYS A 5 13.59 86.64 17.67
N SER A 6 12.48 86.50 18.42
CA SER A 6 11.03 86.67 18.08
C SER A 6 10.44 86.22 16.71
N GLU A 7 9.19 85.76 16.54
CA GLU A 7 8.01 85.44 17.39
C GLU A 7 6.88 84.86 16.49
N LYS A 8 5.71 84.52 17.08
CA LYS A 8 4.38 84.20 16.47
C LYS A 8 4.19 82.76 15.96
N THR A 9 3.06 82.07 16.23
CA THR A 9 1.85 82.40 17.03
C THR A 9 1.18 81.08 17.43
N ASP A 10 0.64 80.98 18.65
CA ASP A 10 -0.11 79.81 19.12
C ASP A 10 -1.50 79.67 18.47
N ALA A 11 -1.85 78.44 18.11
CA ALA A 11 -3.21 78.03 17.78
C ALA A 11 -3.58 76.78 18.59
N VAL A 12 -4.39 76.96 19.63
CA VAL A 12 -4.80 75.90 20.56
C VAL A 12 -5.68 74.87 19.84
N ALA A 13 -5.20 73.64 19.71
CA ALA A 13 -5.97 72.52 19.19
C ALA A 13 -6.73 71.82 20.33
N THR A 14 -8.07 71.87 20.30
CA THR A 14 -8.94 71.17 21.25
C THR A 14 -8.87 69.65 21.04
N GLU A 15 -8.43 68.90 22.05
CA GLU A 15 -8.38 67.44 21.99
C GLU A 15 -9.81 66.84 21.96
N LYS A 16 -10.07 65.99 20.96
CA LYS A 16 -11.34 65.25 20.88
C LYS A 16 -11.37 64.11 21.88
N THR A 17 -12.46 64.00 22.65
CA THR A 17 -12.61 62.94 23.65
C THR A 17 -12.66 61.55 23.03
N ARG A 18 -12.20 60.55 23.79
CA ARG A 18 -12.05 59.14 23.38
C ARG A 18 -13.33 58.53 22.77
N GLU A 19 -14.49 58.96 23.24
CA GLU A 19 -15.80 58.51 22.78
C GLU A 19 -16.13 59.00 21.36
N GLN A 20 -15.78 60.25 21.03
CA GLN A 20 -15.94 60.80 19.67
C GLN A 20 -15.08 60.03 18.66
N VAL A 21 -13.87 59.64 19.05
CA VAL A 21 -12.95 58.84 18.21
C VAL A 21 -13.49 57.42 17.97
N MET A 22 -14.18 56.83 18.95
CA MET A 22 -14.83 55.52 18.81
C MET A 22 -16.06 55.60 17.91
N ALA A 23 -16.93 56.59 18.10
CA ALA A 23 -18.10 56.82 17.26
C ALA A 23 -17.71 57.07 15.78
N GLU A 24 -16.65 57.85 15.53
CA GLU A 24 -16.16 58.10 14.16
C GLU A 24 -15.62 56.81 13.49
N ARG A 25 -15.04 55.90 14.27
CA ARG A 25 -14.56 54.59 13.78
C ARG A 25 -15.71 53.64 13.44
N GLU A 26 -16.78 53.63 14.23
CA GLU A 26 -17.97 52.83 13.90
C GLU A 26 -18.73 53.38 12.69
N ALA A 27 -18.90 54.70 12.60
CA ALA A 27 -19.47 55.35 11.41
C ALA A 27 -18.68 55.01 10.13
N LYS A 28 -17.34 55.04 10.19
CA LYS A 28 -16.47 54.62 9.07
C LYS A 28 -16.57 53.12 8.74
N LYS A 29 -16.82 52.26 9.73
CA LYS A 29 -17.03 50.81 9.53
C LYS A 29 -18.36 50.53 8.84
N LEU A 30 -19.44 51.18 9.26
CA LEU A 30 -20.78 51.08 8.67
C LEU A 30 -20.80 51.64 7.22
N ALA A 31 -20.17 52.81 6.99
CA ALA A 31 -20.05 53.36 5.63
C ALA A 31 -19.29 52.43 4.66
N LYS A 32 -18.29 51.68 5.16
CA LYS A 32 -17.53 50.69 4.37
C LYS A 32 -18.33 49.42 4.07
N GLN A 33 -19.25 49.03 4.96
CA GLN A 33 -20.19 47.93 4.71
C GLN A 33 -21.29 48.34 3.71
N ALA A 34 -21.86 49.54 3.85
CA ALA A 34 -22.85 50.09 2.90
C ALA A 34 -22.28 50.20 1.47
N LYS A 35 -21.01 50.59 1.30
CA LYS A 35 -20.33 50.60 -0.01
C LYS A 35 -20.14 49.22 -0.64
N LYS A 36 -20.22 48.12 0.14
CA LYS A 36 -20.03 46.76 -0.37
C LYS A 36 -21.34 46.10 -0.85
N GLN A 37 -22.50 46.67 -0.52
CA GLN A 37 -23.82 46.14 -0.90
C GLN A 37 -24.45 46.84 -2.12
N LYS A 38 -23.80 47.88 -2.69
CA LYS A 38 -24.46 48.81 -3.61
C LYS A 38 -23.97 48.81 -5.07
N ASN A 39 -23.51 47.66 -5.59
CA ASN A 39 -23.18 47.50 -7.02
C ASN A 39 -23.45 46.07 -7.56
N PRO A 40 -24.61 45.86 -8.21
CA PRO A 40 -24.80 44.79 -9.19
C PRO A 40 -25.26 45.32 -10.58
N SER A 41 -24.76 44.69 -11.66
CA SER A 41 -25.15 44.78 -13.11
C SER A 41 -24.14 45.43 -14.08
N ALA A 42 -24.23 45.00 -15.36
CA ALA A 42 -23.30 45.17 -16.51
C ALA A 42 -21.92 44.45 -16.34
N ALA A 43 -21.56 43.31 -16.98
CA ALA A 43 -21.94 42.68 -18.26
C ALA A 43 -21.40 43.44 -19.51
N THR A 44 -20.84 42.84 -20.58
CA THR A 44 -20.81 41.44 -21.08
C THR A 44 -19.64 41.23 -22.08
N ALA A 45 -19.46 39.99 -22.60
CA ALA A 45 -18.71 39.55 -23.80
C ALA A 45 -17.24 39.10 -23.58
N ALA A 46 -16.78 37.94 -24.09
CA ALA A 46 -17.43 36.86 -24.85
C ALA A 46 -16.74 35.49 -24.64
N GLY A 47 -17.41 34.37 -24.97
CA GLY A 47 -16.80 33.02 -25.05
C GLY A 47 -17.70 31.91 -24.51
N VAL A 48 -18.51 31.29 -25.38
CA VAL A 48 -19.44 30.20 -25.02
C VAL A 48 -18.75 28.84 -25.00
N ALA A 49 -18.93 28.07 -23.92
CA ALA A 49 -18.71 26.62 -23.89
C ALA A 49 -19.73 25.95 -22.94
N THR A 50 -20.35 24.87 -23.41
CA THR A 50 -21.56 24.26 -22.82
C THR A 50 -21.27 23.37 -21.60
N PRO A 51 -22.07 23.43 -20.50
CA PRO A 51 -21.94 22.51 -19.38
C PRO A 51 -22.88 21.30 -19.53
N ALA A 52 -22.38 20.20 -20.12
CA ALA A 52 -23.18 18.97 -20.32
C ALA A 52 -22.54 17.68 -19.74
N THR A 53 -21.42 17.78 -19.00
CA THR A 53 -20.61 16.61 -18.62
C THR A 53 -20.43 16.44 -17.10
N THR A 54 -20.88 17.39 -16.28
CA THR A 54 -20.67 17.36 -14.81
C THR A 54 -21.78 16.63 -14.05
N ILE A 55 -22.96 16.45 -14.66
CA ILE A 55 -24.15 15.89 -13.98
C ILE A 55 -24.12 14.35 -13.89
N ILE A 56 -23.40 13.66 -14.79
CA ILE A 56 -23.45 12.19 -14.89
C ILE A 56 -22.77 11.51 -13.69
N THR A 57 -21.64 12.05 -13.20
CA THR A 57 -20.87 11.42 -12.11
C THR A 57 -21.48 11.52 -10.71
N GLU A 58 -22.35 12.48 -10.44
CA GLU A 58 -23.04 12.59 -9.14
C GLU A 58 -24.31 11.73 -9.09
N VAL A 59 -24.98 11.56 -10.24
CA VAL A 59 -26.23 10.77 -10.36
C VAL A 59 -25.97 9.26 -10.19
N GLU A 60 -24.84 8.74 -10.68
CA GLU A 60 -24.53 7.30 -10.53
C GLU A 60 -24.15 6.93 -9.08
N GLN A 61 -23.39 7.76 -8.37
CA GLN A 61 -22.99 7.47 -6.98
C GLN A 61 -24.16 7.59 -5.98
N THR A 62 -25.09 8.53 -6.22
CA THR A 62 -26.32 8.61 -5.42
C THR A 62 -27.26 7.43 -5.71
N THR A 63 -27.43 7.04 -6.98
CA THR A 63 -28.34 5.93 -7.36
C THR A 63 -27.99 4.60 -6.70
N ILE A 64 -26.70 4.27 -6.56
CA ILE A 64 -26.26 3.04 -5.87
C ILE A 64 -26.61 3.10 -4.37
N THR A 65 -26.38 4.25 -3.73
CA THR A 65 -26.65 4.46 -2.30
C THR A 65 -28.16 4.39 -2.00
N THR A 66 -29.01 4.98 -2.85
CA THR A 66 -30.47 4.96 -2.68
C THR A 66 -31.07 3.57 -2.91
N LYS A 67 -30.55 2.78 -3.86
CA LYS A 67 -31.04 1.42 -4.14
C LYS A 67 -30.68 0.40 -3.04
N LEU A 68 -29.49 0.50 -2.43
CA LEU A 68 -29.16 -0.36 -1.28
C LEU A 68 -30.07 -0.05 -0.07
N THR A 69 -30.33 1.23 0.20
CA THR A 69 -31.05 1.65 1.42
C THR A 69 -32.53 1.24 1.41
N THR A 70 -33.20 1.28 0.24
CA THR A 70 -34.62 0.90 0.11
C THR A 70 -34.87 -0.60 0.25
N THR A 71 -33.94 -1.46 -0.16
CA THR A 71 -34.09 -2.93 -0.09
C THR A 71 -34.04 -3.45 1.36
N THR A 72 -33.33 -2.74 2.25
CA THR A 72 -33.28 -3.07 3.68
C THR A 72 -34.53 -2.65 4.46
N THR A 73 -35.22 -1.57 4.07
CA THR A 73 -36.38 -1.06 4.83
C THR A 73 -37.67 -1.84 4.54
N THR A 74 -37.86 -2.35 3.32
CA THR A 74 -39.03 -3.17 2.96
C THR A 74 -39.03 -4.52 3.65
N LYS A 75 -37.91 -5.27 3.58
CA LYS A 75 -37.78 -6.57 4.27
C LYS A 75 -37.85 -6.48 5.80
N ALA A 76 -37.49 -5.33 6.38
CA ALA A 76 -37.64 -5.09 7.82
C ALA A 76 -39.11 -4.86 8.22
N LYS A 77 -39.88 -4.12 7.41
CA LYS A 77 -41.32 -3.89 7.66
C LYS A 77 -42.17 -5.15 7.49
N GLU A 78 -41.99 -5.89 6.39
CA GLU A 78 -42.73 -7.13 6.13
C GLU A 78 -42.51 -8.17 7.24
N LYS A 79 -41.30 -8.22 7.83
CA LYS A 79 -41.01 -9.15 8.94
C LYS A 79 -41.62 -8.72 10.27
N LEU A 80 -41.89 -7.43 10.49
CA LEU A 80 -42.51 -6.92 11.71
C LEU A 80 -44.04 -7.12 11.68
N GLU A 81 -44.70 -6.77 10.57
CA GLU A 81 -46.15 -6.95 10.41
C GLU A 81 -46.59 -8.42 10.47
N LEU A 82 -45.71 -9.36 10.09
CA LEU A 82 -45.97 -10.81 10.16
C LEU A 82 -45.77 -11.41 11.56
N LEU A 83 -45.10 -10.71 12.47
CA LEU A 83 -44.93 -11.10 13.87
C LEU A 83 -46.05 -10.54 14.75
N GLU A 84 -46.50 -9.30 14.49
CA GLU A 84 -47.62 -8.70 15.22
C GLU A 84 -48.96 -9.43 14.94
N LYS A 85 -49.18 -9.89 13.71
CA LYS A 85 -50.37 -10.69 13.33
C LYS A 85 -50.43 -12.11 13.92
N LYS A 86 -49.44 -12.53 14.72
CA LYS A 86 -49.44 -13.84 15.42
C LYS A 86 -49.64 -13.74 16.94
N ALA A 87 -49.79 -12.52 17.49
CA ALA A 87 -50.02 -12.32 18.92
C ALA A 87 -51.51 -12.29 19.30
N ASP A 88 -52.40 -11.86 18.40
CA ASP A 88 -53.84 -11.73 18.64
C ASP A 88 -54.65 -12.98 18.26
N THR A 89 -54.35 -14.14 18.87
CA THR A 89 -55.36 -15.20 19.05
C THR A 89 -55.00 -16.16 20.17
N ALA A 90 -56.00 -16.50 21.01
CA ALA A 90 -55.99 -17.46 22.12
C ALA A 90 -55.57 -16.95 23.52
N VAL A 91 -56.48 -16.19 24.15
CA VAL A 91 -56.60 -16.13 25.62
C VAL A 91 -57.83 -16.95 26.03
N THR A 92 -57.69 -17.98 26.89
CA THR A 92 -58.44 -18.13 28.17
C THR A 92 -58.24 -19.48 28.89
N LYS A 93 -57.82 -19.41 30.17
CA LYS A 93 -58.26 -20.21 31.35
C LYS A 93 -57.99 -21.75 31.34
N THR A 94 -57.64 -22.44 32.45
CA THR A 94 -57.78 -22.20 33.91
C THR A 94 -56.58 -22.70 34.75
N SER A 95 -56.35 -22.10 35.94
CA SER A 95 -55.41 -22.54 36.99
C SER A 95 -55.93 -23.77 37.81
N PRO A 96 -55.15 -24.42 38.71
CA PRO A 96 -54.61 -23.85 39.97
C PRO A 96 -53.11 -24.13 40.26
N ALA A 97 -52.60 -23.66 41.41
CA ALA A 97 -51.19 -23.64 41.86
C ALA A 97 -50.93 -24.65 43.02
N PRO A 98 -49.86 -24.57 43.87
CA PRO A 98 -48.47 -24.07 43.73
C PRO A 98 -47.38 -25.06 44.28
N VAL A 99 -46.08 -24.90 43.94
CA VAL A 99 -44.93 -25.34 44.81
C VAL A 99 -43.69 -24.43 44.58
N GLU A 100 -42.97 -24.09 45.65
CA GLU A 100 -41.68 -23.36 45.63
C GLU A 100 -40.47 -24.26 45.32
N ASN A 101 -39.40 -23.68 44.75
CA ASN A 101 -38.07 -23.64 45.39
C ASN A 101 -37.05 -22.85 44.55
N GLY A 102 -36.21 -22.03 45.21
CA GLY A 102 -35.15 -21.27 44.57
C GLY A 102 -33.76 -21.90 44.69
N LYS A 103 -32.74 -21.21 44.16
CA LYS A 103 -31.35 -21.28 44.63
C LYS A 103 -30.54 -20.05 44.22
N GLU A 104 -29.61 -19.65 45.08
CA GLU A 104 -29.09 -18.29 45.16
C GLU A 104 -27.88 -18.00 44.26
N GLU A 105 -27.63 -16.71 44.02
CA GLU A 105 -26.38 -16.20 43.44
C GLU A 105 -25.20 -16.33 44.42
N LYS A 106 -24.03 -16.76 43.93
CA LYS A 106 -22.82 -16.91 44.76
C LYS A 106 -22.09 -15.59 44.99
N SER A 107 -21.68 -15.36 46.23
CA SER A 107 -21.02 -14.11 46.63
C SER A 107 -19.58 -13.97 46.09
N ARG A 108 -19.15 -12.71 46.01
CA ARG A 108 -17.89 -12.24 45.40
C ARG A 108 -16.61 -12.85 45.99
N GLU A 109 -16.67 -13.37 47.22
CA GLU A 109 -15.52 -13.96 47.93
C GLU A 109 -15.22 -15.39 47.44
N GLN A 110 -16.25 -16.17 47.13
CA GLN A 110 -16.08 -17.52 46.56
C GLN A 110 -15.39 -17.48 45.19
N ILE A 111 -15.71 -16.47 44.37
CA ILE A 111 -15.09 -16.23 43.06
C ILE A 111 -13.60 -15.85 43.21
N LYS A 112 -13.22 -15.17 44.30
CA LYS A 112 -11.82 -14.81 44.57
C LYS A 112 -11.00 -16.04 45.00
N ALA A 113 -11.54 -16.86 45.90
CA ALA A 113 -10.93 -18.12 46.33
C ALA A 113 -10.69 -19.08 45.15
N GLU A 114 -11.67 -19.22 44.24
CA GLU A 114 -11.53 -20.08 43.05
C GLU A 114 -10.42 -19.60 42.09
N ARG A 115 -10.26 -18.27 41.95
CA ARG A 115 -9.18 -17.68 41.12
C ARG A 115 -7.80 -17.87 41.75
N GLU A 116 -7.68 -17.82 43.07
CA GLU A 116 -6.41 -18.07 43.77
C GLU A 116 -6.03 -19.56 43.71
N ALA A 117 -6.98 -20.49 43.87
CA ALA A 117 -6.78 -21.92 43.66
C ALA A 117 -6.28 -22.24 42.23
N LYS A 118 -6.91 -21.66 41.20
CA LYS A 118 -6.47 -21.81 39.79
C LYS A 118 -5.09 -21.19 39.54
N LYS A 119 -4.70 -20.14 40.27
CA LYS A 119 -3.37 -19.52 40.18
C LYS A 119 -2.27 -20.35 40.88
N ALA A 120 -2.61 -21.05 41.97
CA ALA A 120 -1.73 -22.01 42.63
C ALA A 120 -1.47 -23.25 41.75
N ALA A 121 -2.52 -23.85 41.17
CA ALA A 121 -2.41 -24.98 40.26
C ALA A 121 -1.50 -24.68 39.05
N LYS A 122 -1.61 -23.46 38.48
CA LYS A 122 -0.75 -23.02 37.36
C LYS A 122 0.72 -22.77 37.75
N LYS A 123 1.03 -22.64 39.04
CA LYS A 123 2.41 -22.51 39.56
C LYS A 123 3.07 -23.86 39.84
N ALA A 124 2.28 -24.90 40.18
CA ALA A 124 2.76 -26.27 40.35
C ALA A 124 3.09 -26.98 39.02
N GLY A 125 2.40 -26.63 37.93
CA GLY A 125 2.64 -27.21 36.60
C GLY A 125 3.93 -26.75 35.89
N LYS A 126 4.79 -25.95 36.54
CA LYS A 126 6.04 -25.42 35.94
C LYS A 126 7.33 -26.05 36.50
N SER A 127 7.22 -27.06 37.37
CA SER A 127 8.36 -27.77 37.99
C SER A 127 8.49 -29.24 37.56
N THR A 128 7.73 -29.67 36.55
CA THR A 128 7.67 -31.06 36.06
C THR A 128 8.21 -31.27 34.65
N VAL A 129 8.59 -30.20 33.94
CA VAL A 129 9.24 -30.31 32.60
C VAL A 129 10.74 -30.60 32.74
N ASP A 130 11.42 -29.93 33.68
CA ASP A 130 12.87 -30.03 33.89
C ASP A 130 13.33 -31.35 34.58
N LYS A 131 12.44 -32.33 34.76
CA LYS A 131 12.74 -33.64 35.36
C LYS A 131 12.53 -34.85 34.43
N VAL A 132 11.96 -34.65 33.24
CA VAL A 132 11.75 -35.74 32.27
C VAL A 132 12.97 -35.93 31.37
N GLU A 133 13.71 -34.87 31.07
CA GLU A 133 14.88 -34.92 30.16
C GLU A 133 16.12 -35.57 30.78
N ALA A 134 16.18 -35.69 32.10
CA ALA A 134 17.28 -36.35 32.83
C ALA A 134 17.10 -37.88 33.00
N ALA A 135 15.89 -38.42 32.79
CA ALA A 135 15.58 -39.82 33.05
C ALA A 135 15.81 -40.75 31.84
N THR A 136 15.97 -40.20 30.63
CA THR A 136 16.09 -40.99 29.38
C THR A 136 17.55 -41.32 28.99
N GLN A 137 18.54 -40.93 29.79
CA GLN A 137 19.98 -41.16 29.50
C GLN A 137 20.65 -42.28 30.33
N GLN A 138 19.91 -43.09 31.09
CA GLN A 138 20.50 -44.11 31.99
C GLN A 138 19.96 -45.55 31.85
N LEU A 139 19.38 -45.93 30.70
CA LEU A 139 18.67 -47.23 30.57
C LEU A 139 18.96 -48.04 29.29
N SER A 140 20.15 -47.90 28.69
CA SER A 140 20.52 -48.60 27.45
C SER A 140 21.92 -49.22 27.44
N ASN A 141 22.31 -49.95 28.48
CA ASN A 141 23.52 -50.80 28.48
C ASN A 141 23.24 -52.18 29.11
N LEU A 142 23.87 -53.23 28.53
CA LEU A 142 23.77 -54.68 28.81
C LEU A 142 22.45 -55.35 28.31
N LYS A 143 22.45 -56.30 27.34
CA LYS A 143 22.99 -57.69 27.29
C LYS A 143 22.12 -58.68 28.11
N VAL A 144 21.73 -59.91 27.68
CA VAL A 144 22.05 -60.72 26.48
C VAL A 144 21.07 -61.93 26.31
N THR A 145 20.96 -62.52 25.08
CA THR A 145 20.36 -63.87 24.72
C THR A 145 18.86 -64.17 25.03
N GLU A 146 18.13 -65.11 24.39
CA GLU A 146 18.46 -66.25 23.49
C GLU A 146 17.27 -66.67 22.55
N ASN A 147 17.55 -67.46 21.48
CA ASN A 147 16.77 -68.42 20.64
C ASN A 147 15.19 -68.47 20.65
N VAL A 148 14.43 -68.90 19.62
CA VAL A 148 14.50 -70.10 18.74
C VAL A 148 13.82 -69.88 17.35
N GLN A 149 14.11 -70.79 16.41
CA GLN A 149 13.80 -70.89 14.96
C GLN A 149 12.33 -70.89 14.45
N THR A 150 12.15 -70.30 13.24
CA THR A 150 11.57 -70.80 11.94
C THR A 150 11.08 -72.27 11.76
N PRO A 151 10.44 -72.75 10.63
CA PRO A 151 10.21 -72.14 9.28
C PRO A 151 8.87 -72.46 8.49
N ALA A 152 8.80 -71.96 7.23
CA ALA A 152 8.15 -72.53 6.01
C ALA A 152 6.61 -72.33 5.77
N ALA A 153 6.06 -72.25 4.52
CA ALA A 153 6.62 -72.42 3.16
C ALA A 153 5.89 -71.60 2.04
N ALA A 154 6.62 -71.26 0.95
CA ALA A 154 6.32 -71.38 -0.51
C ALA A 154 4.89 -71.06 -1.07
N LYS A 155 4.63 -70.34 -2.19
CA LYS A 155 5.30 -69.99 -3.49
C LYS A 155 4.51 -68.80 -4.15
N ALA A 156 4.87 -68.12 -5.25
CA ALA A 156 6.16 -67.75 -5.87
C ALA A 156 5.98 -66.86 -7.15
N GLN A 157 6.85 -65.83 -7.32
CA GLN A 157 7.45 -65.33 -8.60
C GLN A 157 6.64 -64.56 -9.69
N PRO A 158 7.28 -63.74 -10.58
CA PRO A 158 8.55 -62.98 -10.47
C PRO A 158 8.40 -61.48 -10.96
N PRO A 159 9.40 -60.77 -11.52
CA PRO A 159 10.10 -59.70 -10.79
C PRO A 159 9.97 -58.28 -11.37
N SER A 160 10.04 -57.25 -10.50
CA SER A 160 10.54 -55.92 -10.90
C SER A 160 11.30 -55.27 -9.73
N SER A 161 12.57 -54.93 -9.97
CA SER A 161 13.50 -54.46 -8.94
C SER A 161 13.48 -52.93 -8.83
N LEU A 162 13.03 -52.42 -7.69
CA LEU A 162 13.18 -51.03 -7.28
C LEU A 162 14.61 -50.80 -6.75
N GLU A 163 15.38 -49.90 -7.38
CA GLU A 163 16.70 -49.53 -6.86
C GLU A 163 16.60 -48.53 -5.69
N ALA A 164 17.00 -49.04 -4.53
CA ALA A 164 17.51 -48.37 -3.34
C ALA A 164 17.70 -46.84 -3.36
N ASN A 165 16.89 -46.13 -2.55
CA ASN A 165 17.26 -44.81 -2.03
C ASN A 165 17.76 -44.94 -0.58
N GLN A 166 19.07 -45.13 -0.41
CA GLN A 166 19.71 -45.30 0.90
C GLN A 166 19.61 -44.00 1.74
N LYS A 167 18.82 -44.02 2.82
CA LYS A 167 18.82 -42.94 3.82
C LYS A 167 20.16 -42.93 4.58
N LYS A 168 20.96 -41.89 4.33
CA LYS A 168 22.23 -41.63 5.05
C LYS A 168 21.98 -41.42 6.55
N PRO A 169 22.90 -41.87 7.43
CA PRO A 169 22.77 -41.65 8.87
C PRO A 169 22.81 -40.17 9.25
N THR A 170 22.06 -39.80 10.28
CA THR A 170 21.95 -38.43 10.79
C THR A 170 23.17 -38.03 11.61
N LEU A 171 24.26 -37.65 10.93
CA LEU A 171 25.47 -37.09 11.56
C LEU A 171 25.16 -35.86 12.41
N SER A 172 25.76 -35.81 13.59
CA SER A 172 25.62 -34.73 14.57
C SER A 172 26.20 -33.40 14.07
N LYS A 173 25.79 -32.29 14.71
CA LYS A 173 26.26 -30.94 14.38
C LYS A 173 27.78 -30.77 14.60
N ALA A 174 28.38 -31.58 15.48
CA ALA A 174 29.82 -31.60 15.74
C ALA A 174 30.59 -32.30 14.60
N GLU A 175 30.16 -33.50 14.19
CA GLU A 175 30.80 -34.24 13.09
C GLU A 175 30.75 -33.48 11.77
N ARG A 176 29.64 -32.78 11.48
CA ARG A 176 29.54 -31.94 10.27
C ARG A 176 30.54 -30.78 10.28
N ARG A 177 30.86 -30.21 11.45
CA ARG A 177 31.91 -29.18 11.58
C ARG A 177 33.29 -29.81 11.38
N ALA A 178 33.58 -30.93 12.03
CA ALA A 178 34.85 -31.64 11.88
C ALA A 178 35.12 -32.05 10.41
N ILE A 179 34.12 -32.56 9.68
CA ILE A 179 34.25 -32.89 8.25
C ILE A 179 34.50 -31.63 7.40
N GLN A 180 33.79 -30.53 7.67
CA GLN A 180 33.97 -29.27 6.93
C GLN A 180 35.32 -28.58 7.22
N GLU A 181 35.86 -28.79 8.41
CA GLU A 181 37.17 -28.28 8.84
C GLU A 181 38.30 -29.14 8.28
N ALA A 182 38.17 -30.46 8.29
CA ALA A 182 39.07 -31.39 7.61
C ALA A 182 39.11 -31.15 6.09
N GLN A 183 37.97 -30.89 5.44
CA GLN A 183 37.92 -30.51 4.02
C GLN A 183 38.57 -29.15 3.74
N ARG A 184 38.54 -28.21 4.70
CA ARG A 184 39.26 -26.93 4.61
C ARG A 184 40.77 -27.13 4.73
N ALA A 185 41.21 -27.97 5.67
CA ALA A 185 42.61 -28.34 5.84
C ALA A 185 43.17 -29.07 4.61
N ALA A 186 42.42 -30.01 4.03
CA ALA A 186 42.80 -30.71 2.80
C ALA A 186 42.92 -29.76 1.60
N LYS A 187 42.03 -28.77 1.46
CA LYS A 187 42.17 -27.73 0.42
C LYS A 187 43.35 -26.79 0.65
N ALA A 188 43.69 -26.48 1.90
CA ALA A 188 44.87 -25.67 2.23
C ALA A 188 46.18 -26.42 1.91
N GLN A 189 46.24 -27.72 2.20
CA GLN A 189 47.39 -28.56 1.84
C GLN A 189 47.53 -28.77 0.32
N GLY A 190 46.41 -28.82 -0.42
CA GLY A 190 46.39 -28.92 -1.88
C GLY A 190 46.87 -27.66 -2.64
N GLN A 191 47.06 -26.52 -1.98
CA GLN A 191 47.53 -25.27 -2.61
C GLN A 191 49.01 -24.95 -2.33
N ALA A 192 49.71 -25.79 -1.55
CA ALA A 192 51.15 -25.62 -1.27
C ALA A 192 52.09 -26.28 -2.32
N ALA A 193 51.55 -26.99 -3.32
CA ALA A 193 52.31 -27.78 -4.28
C ALA A 193 52.19 -27.27 -5.73
N LYS A 194 52.76 -26.09 -6.03
CA LYS A 194 53.24 -25.68 -7.37
C LYS A 194 54.09 -24.40 -7.32
N LYS A 195 55.41 -24.56 -7.16
CA LYS A 195 56.44 -23.59 -7.61
C LYS A 195 57.17 -24.18 -8.82
N PRO A 196 57.55 -23.38 -9.85
CA PRO A 196 58.23 -23.87 -11.05
C PRO A 196 59.77 -23.66 -11.03
N GLN A 197 60.45 -24.21 -12.06
CA GLN A 197 61.86 -24.06 -12.50
C GLN A 197 62.91 -25.04 -11.91
N PRO A 198 64.11 -25.27 -12.55
CA PRO A 198 64.68 -24.61 -13.75
C PRO A 198 65.35 -25.51 -14.86
N GLY A 199 65.69 -24.88 -16.01
CA GLY A 199 66.81 -25.26 -16.91
C GLY A 199 66.47 -25.83 -18.31
N GLY A 200 67.06 -25.39 -19.44
CA GLY A 200 67.98 -24.26 -19.69
C GLY A 200 68.62 -24.24 -21.10
N LYS A 201 69.37 -23.15 -21.42
CA LYS A 201 70.20 -22.83 -22.63
C LYS A 201 69.46 -22.28 -23.89
N ALA A 202 69.97 -21.27 -24.62
CA ALA A 202 71.06 -20.30 -24.37
C ALA A 202 71.01 -19.08 -25.35
N SER A 203 71.64 -17.94 -24.97
CA SER A 203 72.21 -16.83 -25.79
C SER A 203 71.29 -16.02 -26.75
N THR A 204 71.40 -14.68 -26.96
CA THR A 204 72.27 -13.59 -26.43
C THR A 204 71.70 -12.21 -26.85
N ALA A 205 72.24 -11.12 -26.26
CA ALA A 205 72.21 -9.71 -26.72
C ALA A 205 71.00 -8.81 -26.35
N ALA A 206 71.24 -7.50 -26.37
CA ALA A 206 70.60 -6.46 -25.56
C ALA A 206 69.73 -5.46 -26.40
N PRO A 207 68.91 -4.59 -25.77
CA PRO A 207 67.89 -3.76 -26.45
C PRO A 207 68.43 -2.35 -26.81
N PRO A 208 67.65 -1.48 -27.49
CA PRO A 208 66.84 -0.52 -26.69
C PRO A 208 65.55 0.07 -27.32
N SER A 209 64.64 0.48 -26.43
CA SER A 209 63.87 1.74 -26.43
C SER A 209 62.84 2.15 -27.52
N LYS A 210 61.77 2.76 -26.99
CA LYS A 210 61.02 3.96 -27.47
C LYS A 210 59.92 3.86 -28.56
N GLU A 211 58.71 4.13 -28.06
CA GLU A 211 57.78 5.21 -28.49
C GLU A 211 57.04 5.21 -29.85
N LEU A 212 55.78 5.66 -29.75
CA LEU A 212 54.93 6.35 -30.74
C LEU A 212 54.17 5.55 -31.84
N LYS A 213 52.83 5.61 -31.70
CA LYS A 213 51.79 5.88 -32.73
C LYS A 213 52.13 5.59 -34.21
N ARG A 214 51.30 4.76 -34.87
CA ARG A 214 50.12 5.22 -35.67
C ARG A 214 49.29 4.07 -36.25
N GLU A 215 48.12 4.46 -36.78
CA GLU A 215 47.33 3.91 -37.91
C GLU A 215 48.02 2.85 -38.82
N SER A 216 47.36 1.90 -39.48
CA SER A 216 45.94 1.49 -39.55
C SER A 216 45.82 0.20 -40.42
N VAL A 217 44.61 -0.18 -40.85
CA VAL A 217 44.28 -1.20 -41.88
C VAL A 217 44.26 -2.69 -41.44
N SER A 218 43.08 -3.30 -41.65
CA SER A 218 42.77 -4.73 -41.45
C SER A 218 43.34 -5.64 -42.55
N PRO A 219 43.22 -6.97 -42.41
CA PRO A 219 42.19 -7.62 -43.24
C PRO A 219 41.33 -8.64 -42.49
N ALA A 220 40.15 -8.89 -43.05
CA ALA A 220 39.11 -9.70 -42.43
C ALA A 220 39.33 -11.22 -42.54
N LYS A 221 38.75 -11.97 -41.60
CA LYS A 221 38.13 -13.27 -41.90
C LYS A 221 36.80 -13.37 -41.16
N ALA A 222 35.75 -13.70 -41.91
CA ALA A 222 34.38 -13.75 -41.40
C ALA A 222 34.11 -15.04 -40.62
N ALA A 223 33.37 -14.92 -39.53
CA ALA A 223 32.64 -16.03 -38.91
C ALA A 223 31.25 -15.51 -38.50
N THR A 224 30.22 -16.09 -39.10
CA THR A 224 28.82 -15.69 -38.95
C THR A 224 28.20 -16.26 -37.68
N SER A 225 27.66 -15.40 -36.81
CA SER A 225 26.70 -15.80 -35.78
C SER A 225 25.65 -14.71 -35.58
N SER A 226 24.45 -14.95 -36.12
CA SER A 226 23.30 -14.05 -36.06
C SER A 226 22.81 -13.84 -34.63
N SER A 227 22.81 -12.59 -34.18
CA SER A 227 22.13 -12.15 -32.94
C SER A 227 20.95 -11.23 -33.31
N PRO A 228 19.78 -11.31 -32.64
CA PRO A 228 18.62 -10.50 -32.99
C PRO A 228 18.87 -9.00 -32.75
N SER A 229 18.48 -8.18 -33.71
CA SER A 229 18.67 -6.73 -33.69
C SER A 229 17.90 -6.04 -32.55
N LYS A 230 18.63 -5.44 -31.60
CA LYS A 230 18.06 -4.38 -30.76
C LYS A 230 17.77 -3.16 -31.63
N GLY A 231 16.51 -2.72 -31.67
CA GLY A 231 16.13 -1.48 -32.35
C GLY A 231 16.86 -0.28 -31.74
N SER A 232 17.62 0.44 -32.57
CA SER A 232 18.35 1.64 -32.18
C SER A 232 17.41 2.84 -32.13
N THR A 233 16.98 3.24 -30.93
CA THR A 233 16.46 4.61 -30.73
C THR A 233 17.62 5.56 -30.52
N SER A 234 18.00 6.27 -31.58
CA SER A 234 18.94 7.38 -31.54
C SER A 234 18.34 8.56 -30.76
N GLY A 235 18.59 8.59 -29.45
CA GLY A 235 18.29 9.72 -28.57
C GLY A 235 19.57 10.43 -28.15
N THR A 236 19.66 11.73 -28.42
CA THR A 236 20.79 12.59 -28.05
C THR A 236 21.06 12.50 -26.54
N PRO A 237 22.34 12.43 -26.10
CA PRO A 237 22.68 12.45 -24.67
C PRO A 237 22.56 13.87 -24.12
N GLN A 238 21.34 14.40 -24.03
CA GLN A 238 21.08 15.43 -23.03
C GLN A 238 21.38 14.79 -21.67
N SER A 239 22.37 15.32 -20.96
CA SER A 239 22.64 14.92 -19.59
C SER A 239 21.48 15.42 -18.73
N GLU A 240 20.40 14.63 -18.66
CA GLU A 240 19.26 14.89 -17.80
C GLU A 240 19.81 15.13 -16.39
N CYS A 241 19.58 16.33 -15.84
CA CYS A 241 20.15 16.76 -14.57
C CYS A 241 19.45 16.02 -13.42
N ARG A 242 19.78 14.74 -13.27
CA ARG A 242 19.17 13.77 -12.34
C ARG A 242 20.15 13.36 -11.26
N VAL A 243 19.61 13.16 -10.06
CA VAL A 243 20.35 12.62 -8.92
C VAL A 243 20.80 11.20 -9.27
N ARG A 244 22.12 10.98 -9.34
CA ARG A 244 22.75 9.74 -9.85
C ARG A 244 22.18 8.44 -9.26
N LEU A 245 21.80 8.48 -7.98
CA LEU A 245 21.23 7.36 -7.24
C LEU A 245 19.87 6.86 -7.79
N PHE A 246 19.16 7.69 -8.55
CA PHE A 246 17.81 7.43 -9.07
C PHE A 246 17.77 7.35 -10.60
N ASN A 247 18.91 7.21 -11.27
CA ASN A 247 19.01 7.14 -12.73
C ASN A 247 18.28 5.94 -13.35
N HIS A 248 18.03 4.88 -12.57
CA HIS A 248 17.27 3.71 -12.97
C HIS A 248 15.75 3.89 -12.90
N LEU A 249 15.25 4.92 -12.19
CA LEU A 249 13.82 5.15 -12.06
C LEU A 249 13.23 5.78 -13.33
N VAL A 250 12.11 5.23 -13.78
CA VAL A 250 11.37 5.73 -14.95
C VAL A 250 10.79 7.10 -14.63
N CYS A 251 11.21 8.11 -15.38
CA CYS A 251 10.59 9.42 -15.40
C CYS A 251 9.57 9.47 -16.54
N ALA A 252 8.29 9.74 -16.22
CA ALA A 252 7.27 9.97 -17.23
C ALA A 252 7.65 11.24 -18.01
N LYS A 253 7.93 11.11 -19.30
CA LYS A 253 8.15 12.25 -20.20
C LYS A 253 6.82 12.97 -20.42
N GLY A 254 6.87 14.30 -20.55
CA GLY A 254 5.67 15.15 -20.62
C GLY A 254 4.73 14.85 -21.78
N ASP A 255 3.55 15.47 -21.72
CA ASP A 255 2.28 15.21 -22.45
C ASP A 255 2.32 14.82 -23.95
N SER A 256 3.44 15.04 -24.65
CA SER A 256 3.57 14.91 -26.12
C SER A 256 3.53 13.48 -26.67
N LEU A 257 3.68 12.44 -25.85
CA LEU A 257 3.87 11.05 -26.30
C LEU A 257 2.60 10.19 -26.29
N PHE A 258 1.48 10.68 -25.76
CA PHE A 258 0.39 9.81 -25.31
C PHE A 258 -0.81 9.70 -26.27
N ILE A 259 -0.86 10.51 -27.33
CA ILE A 259 -2.10 10.74 -28.09
C ILE A 259 -2.26 9.81 -29.31
N ASN A 260 -1.17 9.27 -29.87
CA ASN A 260 -1.14 8.72 -31.24
C ASN A 260 -0.67 7.24 -31.35
N ASP A 261 -0.96 6.37 -30.38
CA ASP A 261 -0.77 4.92 -30.55
C ASP A 261 -2.08 4.29 -31.07
N PRO A 262 -2.18 3.92 -32.36
CA PRO A 262 -3.43 3.43 -32.96
C PRO A 262 -3.85 2.05 -32.44
N LEU A 263 -2.97 1.36 -31.70
CA LEU A 263 -3.26 0.06 -31.08
C LEU A 263 -3.79 0.20 -29.64
N VAL A 264 -3.93 1.42 -29.10
CA VAL A 264 -4.40 1.67 -27.73
C VAL A 264 -5.87 2.07 -27.71
N HIS A 265 -6.67 1.34 -26.92
CA HIS A 265 -8.09 1.59 -26.80
C HIS A 265 -8.39 2.99 -26.21
N PRO A 266 -9.41 3.73 -26.70
CA PRO A 266 -9.71 5.08 -26.20
C PRO A 266 -9.95 5.17 -24.68
N SER A 267 -10.54 4.14 -24.07
CA SER A 267 -10.73 4.09 -22.60
C SER A 267 -9.38 4.11 -21.84
N ILE A 268 -8.39 3.40 -22.37
CA ILE A 268 -7.03 3.28 -21.81
C ILE A 268 -6.23 4.55 -22.08
N ALA A 269 -6.31 5.13 -23.27
CA ALA A 269 -5.66 6.41 -23.59
C ALA A 269 -6.18 7.53 -22.66
N ARG A 270 -7.51 7.60 -22.44
CA ARG A 270 -8.13 8.53 -21.48
C ARG A 270 -7.59 8.31 -20.06
N LEU A 271 -7.49 7.07 -19.61
CA LEU A 271 -6.93 6.72 -18.29
C LEU A 271 -5.43 7.08 -18.19
N GLY A 272 -4.66 6.88 -19.26
CA GLY A 272 -3.24 7.27 -19.35
C GLY A 272 -3.04 8.76 -19.12
N VAL A 273 -3.87 9.61 -19.76
CA VAL A 273 -3.87 11.06 -19.54
C VAL A 273 -4.27 11.41 -18.10
N GLN A 274 -5.28 10.76 -17.53
CA GLN A 274 -5.69 10.97 -16.13
C GLN A 274 -4.62 10.55 -15.11
N TYR A 275 -3.82 9.52 -15.43
CA TYR A 275 -2.67 9.10 -14.64
C TYR A 275 -1.50 10.07 -14.74
N ALA A 276 -1.15 10.51 -15.95
CA ALA A 276 -0.06 11.46 -16.20
C ALA A 276 -0.34 12.83 -15.54
N LYS A 277 -1.56 13.36 -15.72
CA LYS A 277 -2.04 14.61 -15.06
C LYS A 277 -2.31 14.45 -13.56
N ARG A 278 -2.12 13.25 -13.00
CA ARG A 278 -2.38 12.92 -11.58
C ARG A 278 -3.78 13.29 -11.11
N THR A 279 -4.79 13.23 -11.99
CA THR A 279 -6.21 13.37 -11.60
C THR A 279 -6.66 12.17 -10.76
N VAL A 280 -6.17 10.97 -11.08
CA VAL A 280 -6.44 9.74 -10.32
C VAL A 280 -5.18 9.31 -9.56
N VAL A 281 -5.10 9.69 -8.27
CA VAL A 281 -3.89 9.51 -7.44
C VAL A 281 -3.90 8.23 -6.60
N GLY A 282 -4.99 7.99 -5.85
CA GLY A 282 -5.06 6.98 -4.79
C GLY A 282 -4.97 5.54 -5.29
N SER A 283 -4.38 4.64 -4.49
CA SER A 283 -4.12 3.24 -4.88
C SER A 283 -5.39 2.47 -5.28
N ASN A 284 -6.50 2.66 -4.56
CA ASN A 284 -7.81 2.06 -4.89
C ASN A 284 -8.44 2.73 -6.11
N ALA A 285 -8.47 4.07 -6.14
CA ALA A 285 -9.06 4.82 -7.25
C ALA A 285 -8.38 4.50 -8.59
N ARG A 286 -7.04 4.33 -8.60
CA ARG A 286 -6.29 3.85 -9.77
C ARG A 286 -6.72 2.43 -10.17
N CYS A 287 -6.90 1.52 -9.22
CA CYS A 287 -7.32 0.15 -9.46
C CYS A 287 -8.74 0.06 -10.06
N ILE A 288 -9.70 0.77 -9.45
CA ILE A 288 -11.09 0.84 -9.91
C ILE A 288 -11.17 1.45 -11.33
N ALA A 289 -10.48 2.57 -11.56
CA ALA A 289 -10.45 3.21 -12.87
C ALA A 289 -9.78 2.34 -13.96
N PHE A 290 -8.75 1.57 -13.59
CA PHE A 290 -8.13 0.58 -14.49
C PHE A 290 -9.10 -0.55 -14.85
N LEU A 291 -9.81 -1.11 -13.87
CA LEU A 291 -10.76 -2.19 -14.08
C LEU A 291 -11.97 -1.75 -14.93
N HIS A 292 -12.52 -0.56 -14.71
CA HIS A 292 -13.57 -0.02 -15.59
C HIS A 292 -13.06 0.30 -17.00
N ALA A 293 -11.82 0.78 -17.16
CA ALA A 293 -11.24 0.97 -18.49
C ALA A 293 -11.01 -0.37 -19.22
N LEU A 294 -10.66 -1.42 -18.47
CA LEU A 294 -10.48 -2.79 -18.95
C LEU A 294 -11.80 -3.45 -19.35
N ARG A 295 -12.89 -3.25 -18.61
CA ARG A 295 -14.27 -3.63 -19.02
C ARG A 295 -14.59 -3.13 -20.43
N GLN A 296 -14.34 -1.84 -20.69
CA GLN A 296 -14.59 -1.26 -22.02
C GLN A 296 -13.70 -1.90 -23.10
N VAL A 297 -12.42 -2.20 -22.79
CA VAL A 297 -11.55 -2.97 -23.71
C VAL A 297 -12.13 -4.35 -23.99
N VAL A 298 -12.62 -5.08 -22.99
CA VAL A 298 -13.17 -6.44 -23.16
C VAL A 298 -14.43 -6.42 -24.01
N HIS A 299 -15.32 -5.45 -23.78
CA HIS A 299 -16.55 -5.27 -24.55
C HIS A 299 -16.25 -4.99 -26.04
N ASP A 300 -15.39 -3.99 -26.29
CA ASP A 300 -15.07 -3.46 -27.63
C ASP A 300 -14.01 -4.29 -28.38
N PHE A 301 -13.47 -5.36 -27.77
CA PHE A 301 -12.51 -6.26 -28.41
C PHE A 301 -13.20 -7.26 -29.34
N GLU A 302 -12.74 -7.37 -30.58
CA GLU A 302 -13.17 -8.38 -31.55
C GLU A 302 -12.08 -9.44 -31.77
N THR A 303 -12.43 -10.73 -31.74
CA THR A 303 -11.45 -11.81 -31.95
C THR A 303 -10.93 -11.83 -33.40
N PRO A 304 -9.61 -11.73 -33.64
CA PRO A 304 -9.06 -11.88 -34.98
C PRO A 304 -9.33 -13.30 -35.54
N PRO A 305 -9.68 -13.44 -36.82
CA PRO A 305 -10.04 -14.74 -37.39
C PRO A 305 -8.90 -15.75 -37.24
N LYS A 306 -9.28 -16.98 -36.86
CA LYS A 306 -8.37 -18.12 -36.58
C LYS A 306 -7.47 -17.98 -35.34
N LYS A 307 -7.80 -17.11 -34.38
CA LYS A 307 -7.15 -17.06 -33.07
C LYS A 307 -8.13 -17.32 -31.93
N GLU A 308 -7.62 -17.83 -30.82
CA GLU A 308 -8.35 -17.94 -29.56
C GLU A 308 -8.57 -16.55 -28.93
N PHE A 309 -9.77 -16.30 -28.38
CA PHE A 309 -10.13 -15.06 -27.69
C PHE A 309 -9.15 -14.72 -26.57
N GLY A 310 -8.99 -15.62 -25.58
CA GLY A 310 -8.17 -15.36 -24.38
C GLY A 310 -6.70 -15.01 -24.67
N ARG A 311 -6.05 -15.73 -25.61
CA ARG A 311 -4.67 -15.42 -26.02
C ARG A 311 -4.55 -14.09 -26.78
N SER A 312 -5.54 -13.77 -27.61
CA SER A 312 -5.54 -12.52 -28.38
C SER A 312 -5.80 -11.31 -27.48
N LEU A 313 -6.69 -11.47 -26.49
CA LEU A 313 -7.01 -10.46 -25.50
C LEU A 313 -5.84 -10.22 -24.52
N ASP A 314 -5.14 -11.26 -24.05
CA ASP A 314 -3.93 -11.08 -23.22
C ASP A 314 -2.84 -10.26 -23.94
N ALA A 315 -2.66 -10.47 -25.25
CA ALA A 315 -1.72 -9.69 -26.06
C ALA A 315 -2.14 -8.22 -26.19
N ALA A 316 -3.44 -7.94 -26.42
CA ALA A 316 -3.97 -6.57 -26.48
C ALA A 316 -3.88 -5.85 -25.12
N VAL A 317 -4.34 -6.50 -24.05
CA VAL A 317 -4.30 -5.96 -22.69
C VAL A 317 -2.87 -5.71 -22.23
N LYS A 318 -1.90 -6.56 -22.62
CA LYS A 318 -0.48 -6.30 -22.36
C LYS A 318 -0.02 -4.98 -23.00
N HIS A 319 -0.35 -4.71 -24.27
CA HIS A 319 0.00 -3.44 -24.94
C HIS A 319 -0.61 -2.23 -24.22
N HIS A 320 -1.86 -2.35 -23.77
CA HIS A 320 -2.54 -1.32 -22.96
C HIS A 320 -1.87 -1.09 -21.60
N VAL A 321 -1.47 -2.15 -20.89
CA VAL A 321 -0.77 -2.06 -19.60
C VAL A 321 0.63 -1.45 -19.77
N ASP A 322 1.36 -1.82 -20.83
CA ASP A 322 2.66 -1.23 -21.19
C ASP A 322 2.53 0.26 -21.56
N HIS A 323 1.43 0.68 -22.21
CA HIS A 323 1.11 2.09 -22.43
C HIS A 323 0.85 2.83 -21.10
N LEU A 324 0.01 2.29 -20.21
CA LEU A 324 -0.26 2.88 -18.90
C LEU A 324 1.00 3.00 -18.04
N HIS A 325 1.90 2.02 -18.09
CA HIS A 325 3.18 2.06 -17.37
C HIS A 325 4.08 3.21 -17.85
N LYS A 326 4.09 3.53 -19.15
CA LYS A 326 4.81 4.68 -19.72
C LYS A 326 4.19 6.01 -19.28
N CYS A 327 2.87 6.08 -19.15
CA CYS A 327 2.14 7.27 -18.67
C CYS A 327 2.45 7.56 -17.20
N ARG A 328 2.41 6.52 -16.35
CA ARG A 328 2.79 6.59 -14.94
C ARG A 328 3.09 5.18 -14.40
N PRO A 329 4.20 4.97 -13.68
CA PRO A 329 4.51 3.68 -13.06
C PRO A 329 3.31 3.09 -12.32
N LEU A 330 3.01 1.82 -12.60
CA LEU A 330 1.78 1.16 -12.14
C LEU A 330 1.76 1.03 -10.61
N ALA A 331 0.59 1.26 -10.02
CA ALA A 331 0.36 0.96 -8.61
C ALA A 331 0.47 -0.55 -8.35
N VAL A 332 0.78 -0.95 -7.13
CA VAL A 332 0.83 -2.38 -6.76
C VAL A 332 -0.57 -3.00 -6.83
N SER A 333 -1.61 -2.26 -6.42
CA SER A 333 -3.02 -2.64 -6.61
C SER A 333 -3.34 -2.98 -8.07
N VAL A 334 -3.06 -2.07 -9.01
CA VAL A 334 -3.25 -2.26 -10.46
C VAL A 334 -2.42 -3.43 -10.99
N SER A 335 -1.17 -3.57 -10.53
CA SER A 335 -0.28 -4.68 -10.95
C SER A 335 -0.83 -6.04 -10.52
N ASN A 336 -1.40 -6.13 -9.32
CA ASN A 336 -2.00 -7.35 -8.79
C ASN A 336 -3.36 -7.65 -9.42
N ALA A 337 -4.19 -6.63 -9.68
CA ALA A 337 -5.44 -6.78 -10.43
C ALA A 337 -5.17 -7.30 -11.85
N TYR A 338 -4.18 -6.74 -12.56
CA TYR A 338 -3.77 -7.25 -13.87
C TYR A 338 -3.25 -8.71 -13.82
N LYS A 339 -2.45 -9.07 -12.82
CA LYS A 339 -2.03 -10.48 -12.60
C LYS A 339 -3.24 -11.42 -12.45
N GLN A 340 -4.24 -11.05 -11.66
CA GLN A 340 -5.43 -11.89 -11.46
C GLN A 340 -6.30 -11.97 -12.72
N PHE A 341 -6.53 -10.85 -13.40
CA PHE A 341 -7.24 -10.83 -14.68
C PHE A 341 -6.55 -11.72 -15.73
N LYS A 342 -5.22 -11.68 -15.82
CA LYS A 342 -4.44 -12.58 -16.69
C LYS A 342 -4.59 -14.05 -16.30
N ASN A 343 -4.66 -14.37 -15.01
CA ASN A 343 -4.92 -15.74 -14.55
C ASN A 343 -6.30 -16.22 -15.06
N GLN A 344 -7.33 -15.38 -14.95
CA GLN A 344 -8.66 -15.68 -15.49
C GLN A 344 -8.66 -15.86 -17.02
N LEU A 345 -7.97 -15.00 -17.78
CA LEU A 345 -7.80 -15.17 -19.23
C LEU A 345 -7.17 -16.53 -19.61
N THR A 346 -6.38 -17.13 -18.71
CA THR A 346 -5.74 -18.43 -18.90
C THR A 346 -6.67 -19.60 -18.53
N GLN A 347 -7.71 -19.34 -17.74
CA GLN A 347 -8.69 -20.32 -17.26
C GLN A 347 -10.00 -20.31 -18.07
N LEU A 348 -10.13 -19.45 -19.09
CA LEU A 348 -11.33 -19.37 -19.93
C LEU A 348 -11.56 -20.68 -20.70
N PRO A 349 -12.80 -21.21 -20.75
CA PRO A 349 -13.15 -22.34 -21.59
C PRO A 349 -13.06 -21.98 -23.08
N ALA A 350 -12.61 -22.93 -23.90
CA ALA A 350 -12.46 -22.73 -25.34
C ALA A 350 -13.76 -22.93 -26.15
N ASP A 351 -14.71 -23.67 -25.60
CA ASP A 351 -15.94 -24.11 -26.29
C ASP A 351 -17.12 -23.13 -26.12
N THR A 352 -16.93 -22.05 -25.36
CA THR A 352 -17.95 -21.06 -24.99
C THR A 352 -17.98 -19.89 -25.98
N PRO A 353 -19.17 -19.37 -26.37
CA PRO A 353 -19.26 -18.23 -27.30
C PRO A 353 -18.68 -16.94 -26.71
N GLU A 354 -18.19 -16.05 -27.58
CA GLU A 354 -17.50 -14.82 -27.18
C GLU A 354 -18.33 -13.92 -26.24
N THR A 355 -19.66 -13.87 -26.42
CA THR A 355 -20.58 -13.09 -25.56
C THR A 355 -20.53 -13.57 -24.11
N GLU A 356 -20.65 -14.88 -23.87
CA GLU A 356 -20.60 -15.47 -22.53
C GLU A 356 -19.19 -15.32 -21.90
N LEU A 357 -18.13 -15.38 -22.72
CA LEU A 357 -16.77 -15.09 -22.25
C LEU A 357 -16.59 -13.64 -21.81
N LYS A 358 -17.20 -12.67 -22.52
CA LYS A 358 -17.21 -11.26 -22.12
C LYS A 358 -18.00 -11.03 -20.83
N GLU A 359 -19.19 -11.62 -20.72
CA GLU A 359 -20.02 -11.56 -19.50
C GLU A 359 -19.29 -12.15 -18.27
N LEU A 360 -18.60 -13.28 -18.42
CA LEU A 360 -17.80 -13.89 -17.35
C LEU A 360 -16.64 -12.99 -16.89
N LEU A 361 -15.95 -12.32 -17.83
CA LEU A 361 -14.91 -11.35 -17.51
C LEU A 361 -15.47 -10.09 -16.83
N ASP A 362 -16.65 -9.62 -17.22
CA ASP A 362 -17.30 -8.49 -16.57
C ASP A 362 -17.77 -8.83 -15.15
N HIS A 363 -18.32 -10.04 -14.96
CA HIS A 363 -18.66 -10.57 -13.64
C HIS A 363 -17.42 -10.71 -12.75
N PHE A 364 -16.29 -11.17 -13.28
CA PHE A 364 -15.00 -11.15 -12.55
C PHE A 364 -14.62 -9.73 -12.12
N ILE A 365 -14.77 -8.72 -12.99
CA ILE A 365 -14.40 -7.33 -12.68
C ILE A 365 -15.26 -6.77 -11.53
N ASP A 366 -16.59 -6.95 -11.59
CA ASP A 366 -17.48 -6.47 -10.51
C ASP A 366 -17.21 -7.24 -9.19
N THR A 367 -17.09 -8.56 -9.26
CA THR A 367 -16.76 -9.42 -8.10
C THR A 367 -15.41 -9.05 -7.47
N TYR A 368 -14.41 -8.69 -8.27
CA TYR A 368 -13.12 -8.20 -7.76
C TYR A 368 -13.29 -6.85 -7.04
N ILE A 369 -13.99 -5.88 -7.64
CA ILE A 369 -14.19 -4.55 -7.04
C ILE A 369 -15.00 -4.68 -5.73
N GLU A 370 -16.11 -5.43 -5.74
CA GLU A 370 -16.97 -5.61 -4.58
C GLU A 370 -16.24 -6.34 -3.44
N ASN A 371 -15.57 -7.46 -3.73
CA ASN A 371 -14.96 -8.29 -2.69
C ASN A 371 -13.60 -7.74 -2.22
N GLN A 372 -12.67 -7.45 -3.14
CA GLN A 372 -11.28 -7.08 -2.80
C GLN A 372 -11.11 -5.62 -2.38
N ILE A 373 -12.11 -4.76 -2.60
CA ILE A 373 -12.07 -3.33 -2.24
C ILE A 373 -13.27 -2.97 -1.35
N GLY A 374 -14.50 -3.24 -1.78
CA GLY A 374 -15.72 -2.85 -1.05
C GLY A 374 -15.87 -3.55 0.31
N LYS A 375 -16.10 -4.87 0.30
CA LYS A 375 -16.22 -5.70 1.50
C LYS A 375 -14.93 -5.69 2.33
N ALA A 376 -13.76 -5.61 1.68
CA ALA A 376 -12.49 -5.48 2.37
C ALA A 376 -12.42 -4.21 3.24
N ALA A 377 -12.83 -3.06 2.71
CA ALA A 377 -12.88 -1.80 3.47
C ALA A 377 -13.88 -1.86 4.64
N GLN A 378 -15.05 -2.50 4.44
CA GLN A 378 -16.04 -2.72 5.50
C GLN A 378 -15.50 -3.60 6.63
N ALA A 379 -14.84 -4.71 6.32
CA ALA A 379 -14.23 -5.62 7.30
C ALA A 379 -13.09 -4.94 8.07
N ILE A 380 -12.20 -4.22 7.38
CA ILE A 380 -11.12 -3.42 8.01
C ILE A 380 -11.72 -2.39 8.98
N SER A 381 -12.77 -1.67 8.57
CA SER A 381 -13.46 -0.74 9.44
C SER A 381 -14.07 -1.43 10.65
N GLY A 382 -14.67 -2.61 10.47
CA GLY A 382 -15.16 -3.50 11.54
C GLY A 382 -14.14 -3.69 12.66
N PHE A 383 -12.94 -4.17 12.30
CA PHE A 383 -11.87 -4.43 13.28
C PHE A 383 -11.31 -3.16 13.93
N LEU A 384 -11.29 -2.01 13.23
CA LEU A 384 -10.79 -0.74 13.77
C LEU A 384 -11.79 -0.04 14.70
N GLN A 385 -13.09 -0.21 14.47
CA GLN A 385 -14.13 0.36 15.33
C GLN A 385 -14.06 -0.18 16.77
N GLU A 386 -13.58 -1.41 16.97
CA GLU A 386 -13.31 -1.96 18.31
C GLU A 386 -12.09 -1.34 19.02
N LYS A 387 -11.27 -0.55 18.30
CA LYS A 387 -10.02 0.04 18.81
C LYS A 387 -10.09 1.56 18.93
N ILE A 388 -11.03 2.20 18.24
CA ILE A 388 -11.30 3.63 18.36
C ILE A 388 -12.30 3.82 19.51
N THR A 389 -11.91 4.59 20.51
CA THR A 389 -12.65 4.80 21.77
C THR A 389 -12.94 6.28 21.99
N ASP A 390 -13.96 6.59 22.80
CA ASP A 390 -14.26 7.98 23.17
C ASP A 390 -13.04 8.67 23.82
N GLY A 391 -12.80 9.92 23.43
CA GLY A 391 -11.64 10.71 23.82
C GLY A 391 -10.40 10.52 22.94
N ASP A 392 -10.44 9.66 21.92
CA ASP A 392 -9.28 9.43 21.05
C ASP A 392 -8.85 10.66 20.24
N VAL A 393 -7.53 10.78 20.04
CA VAL A 393 -6.89 11.73 19.16
C VAL A 393 -6.16 10.93 18.08
N LEU A 394 -6.83 10.76 16.94
CA LEU A 394 -6.33 9.96 15.83
C LEU A 394 -5.42 10.81 14.94
N LEU A 395 -4.17 10.41 14.75
CA LEU A 395 -3.26 11.06 13.80
C LEU A 395 -3.24 10.31 12.46
N THR A 396 -3.34 11.01 11.35
CA THR A 396 -3.20 10.43 10.00
C THR A 396 -2.30 11.27 9.10
N PHE A 397 -1.83 10.70 8.00
CA PHE A 397 -0.88 11.32 7.08
C PHE A 397 -1.41 11.33 5.64
N ALA A 398 -1.28 12.48 4.97
CA ALA A 398 -1.77 12.73 3.61
C ALA A 398 -3.27 12.41 3.44
N CYS A 399 -3.67 11.81 2.31
CA CYS A 399 -5.05 11.39 2.04
C CYS A 399 -5.15 9.89 1.79
N SER A 400 -6.05 9.22 2.52
CA SER A 400 -6.38 7.81 2.31
C SER A 400 -7.89 7.62 2.38
N SER A 401 -8.50 7.13 1.29
CA SER A 401 -9.94 6.85 1.22
C SER A 401 -10.39 5.80 2.24
N LEU A 402 -9.50 4.86 2.60
CA LEU A 402 -9.80 3.84 3.61
C LEU A 402 -9.87 4.46 5.01
N ILE A 403 -8.90 5.31 5.38
CA ILE A 403 -8.91 5.99 6.68
C ILE A 403 -10.08 6.97 6.78
N GLN A 404 -10.38 7.68 5.69
CA GLN A 404 -11.56 8.53 5.58
C GLN A 404 -12.84 7.74 5.90
N PHE A 405 -13.05 6.61 5.23
CA PHE A 405 -14.19 5.72 5.47
C PHE A 405 -14.28 5.23 6.92
N ILE A 406 -13.15 4.82 7.52
CA ILE A 406 -13.08 4.42 8.95
C ILE A 406 -13.52 5.57 9.88
N CYS A 407 -13.09 6.81 9.62
CA CYS A 407 -13.48 7.97 10.41
C CYS A 407 -14.97 8.33 10.23
N GLU A 408 -15.52 8.24 9.02
CA GLU A 408 -16.95 8.44 8.76
C GLU A 408 -17.81 7.40 9.47
N GLU A 409 -17.40 6.14 9.41
CA GLU A 409 -18.01 5.02 10.12
C GLU A 409 -18.00 5.21 11.65
N ALA A 410 -16.86 5.60 12.22
CA ALA A 410 -16.74 5.90 13.65
C ALA A 410 -17.64 7.08 14.06
N LYS A 411 -17.71 8.14 13.23
CA LYS A 411 -18.59 9.28 13.47
C LYS A 411 -20.07 8.90 13.41
N ARG A 412 -20.48 8.02 12.49
CA ARG A 412 -21.86 7.52 12.41
C ARG A 412 -22.29 6.78 13.68
N ARG A 413 -21.35 6.08 14.34
CA ARG A 413 -21.55 5.41 15.63
C ARG A 413 -21.54 6.36 16.84
N GLN A 414 -21.46 7.67 16.61
CA GLN A 414 -21.41 8.72 17.65
C GLN A 414 -20.21 8.63 18.59
N VAL A 415 -19.11 7.98 18.16
CA VAL A 415 -17.86 8.00 18.93
C VAL A 415 -17.29 9.42 18.94
N SER A 416 -16.86 9.88 20.12
CA SER A 416 -16.28 11.19 20.34
C SER A 416 -14.76 11.14 20.17
N PHE A 417 -14.25 11.64 19.04
CA PHE A 417 -12.82 11.70 18.74
C PHE A 417 -12.49 12.96 17.94
N ARG A 418 -11.19 13.32 17.86
CA ARG A 418 -10.67 14.32 16.93
C ARG A 418 -9.55 13.74 16.06
N VAL A 419 -9.33 14.34 14.89
CA VAL A 419 -8.31 13.90 13.93
C VAL A 419 -7.22 14.95 13.74
N ILE A 420 -5.96 14.55 13.84
CA ILE A 420 -4.80 15.35 13.44
C ILE A 420 -4.38 14.90 12.03
N VAL A 421 -4.59 15.77 11.05
CA VAL A 421 -4.18 15.54 9.66
C VAL A 421 -2.80 16.14 9.44
N VAL A 422 -1.80 15.27 9.29
CA VAL A 422 -0.42 15.63 8.93
C VAL A 422 -0.28 15.63 7.41
N ASP A 423 0.31 16.68 6.86
CA ASP A 423 0.45 16.86 5.42
C ASP A 423 1.89 17.20 4.98
N SER A 424 2.19 16.98 3.70
CA SER A 424 3.53 17.14 3.14
C SER A 424 3.57 17.85 1.79
N ARG A 425 4.67 18.56 1.57
CA ARG A 425 5.03 19.16 0.27
C ARG A 425 5.48 18.06 -0.72
N PRO A 426 5.28 18.24 -2.04
CA PRO A 426 4.61 19.38 -2.67
C PRO A 426 3.10 19.22 -2.86
N GLY A 427 2.57 17.99 -2.78
CA GLY A 427 1.19 17.68 -3.17
C GLY A 427 0.10 18.18 -2.21
N CYS A 428 0.43 18.40 -0.93
CA CYS A 428 -0.51 18.87 0.10
C CYS A 428 -1.85 18.09 0.13
N GLU A 429 -1.76 16.76 -0.01
CA GLU A 429 -2.93 15.89 -0.17
C GLU A 429 -3.77 15.79 1.11
N GLY A 430 -3.18 16.07 2.27
CA GLY A 430 -3.91 16.21 3.54
C GLY A 430 -4.97 17.31 3.52
N GLN A 431 -4.90 18.29 2.62
CA GLN A 431 -5.97 19.28 2.43
C GLN A 431 -7.27 18.64 1.93
N GLU A 432 -7.19 17.66 1.03
CA GLU A 432 -8.37 16.92 0.55
C GLU A 432 -8.93 15.99 1.64
N MET A 433 -8.05 15.38 2.45
CA MET A 433 -8.46 14.63 3.63
C MET A 433 -9.22 15.51 4.63
N LEU A 434 -8.66 16.69 4.94
CA LEU A 434 -9.26 17.68 5.82
C LEU A 434 -10.63 18.14 5.30
N ARG A 435 -10.74 18.45 4.00
CA ARG A 435 -12.00 18.85 3.35
C ARG A 435 -13.09 17.79 3.54
N ARG A 436 -12.76 16.51 3.36
CA ARG A 436 -13.70 15.40 3.53
C ARG A 436 -14.11 15.23 4.99
N LEU A 437 -13.16 15.10 5.92
CA LEU A 437 -13.47 14.91 7.34
C LEU A 437 -14.28 16.09 7.93
N HIS A 438 -13.98 17.32 7.48
CA HIS A 438 -14.74 18.51 7.88
C HIS A 438 -16.18 18.48 7.38
N ALA A 439 -16.45 17.97 6.16
CA ALA A 439 -17.81 17.83 5.63
C ALA A 439 -18.69 16.87 6.46
N TYR A 440 -18.09 15.90 7.17
CA TYR A 440 -18.80 15.01 8.12
C TYR A 440 -18.85 15.57 9.56
N GLY A 441 -18.43 16.82 9.78
CA GLY A 441 -18.45 17.46 11.10
C GLY A 441 -17.50 16.81 12.12
N ILE A 442 -16.38 16.23 11.67
CA ILE A 442 -15.36 15.65 12.53
C ILE A 442 -14.38 16.77 12.95
N PRO A 443 -14.11 16.97 14.25
CA PRO A 443 -13.12 17.95 14.70
C PRO A 443 -11.72 17.60 14.18
N CYS A 444 -11.13 18.49 13.37
CA CYS A 444 -9.85 18.25 12.71
C CYS A 444 -8.82 19.35 13.05
N THR A 445 -7.57 18.94 13.26
CA THR A 445 -6.39 19.81 13.35
C THR A 445 -5.50 19.53 12.14
N TYR A 446 -5.03 20.56 11.43
CA TYR A 446 -4.16 20.41 10.26
C TYR A 446 -2.75 20.90 10.56
N VAL A 447 -1.75 20.07 10.29
CA VAL A 447 -0.33 20.41 10.47
C VAL A 447 0.53 19.89 9.31
N LEU A 448 1.69 20.50 9.13
CA LEU A 448 2.70 20.03 8.19
C LEU A 448 3.67 19.05 8.87
N ILE A 449 4.32 18.20 8.08
CA ILE A 449 5.22 17.14 8.55
C ILE A 449 6.35 17.62 9.47
N ASN A 450 6.78 18.88 9.37
CA ASN A 450 7.78 19.48 10.25
C ASN A 450 7.28 19.72 11.69
N ALA A 451 5.96 19.77 11.92
CA ALA A 451 5.36 19.94 13.24
C ALA A 451 4.95 18.61 13.90
N VAL A 452 5.23 17.45 13.27
CA VAL A 452 4.84 16.12 13.78
C VAL A 452 5.38 15.87 15.20
N GLY A 453 6.63 16.24 15.47
CA GLY A 453 7.21 16.10 16.82
C GLY A 453 6.55 16.97 17.89
N TYR A 454 5.88 18.07 17.49
CA TYR A 454 5.14 18.93 18.42
C TYR A 454 3.74 18.38 18.74
N VAL A 455 3.05 17.80 17.75
CA VAL A 455 1.69 17.27 17.93
C VAL A 455 1.63 15.81 18.36
N MET A 456 2.70 15.02 18.17
CA MET A 456 2.69 13.60 18.51
C MET A 456 2.33 13.31 19.98
N PRO A 457 2.76 14.09 20.99
CA PRO A 457 2.34 13.90 22.38
C PRO A 457 0.84 14.06 22.62
N GLU A 458 0.10 14.71 21.73
CA GLU A 458 -1.36 14.81 21.81
C GLU A 458 -2.08 13.59 21.20
N ALA A 459 -1.41 12.80 20.35
CA ALA A 459 -2.01 11.71 19.61
C ALA A 459 -2.09 10.43 20.45
N THR A 460 -3.26 9.79 20.49
CA THR A 460 -3.46 8.51 21.19
C THR A 460 -3.18 7.31 20.28
N LYS A 461 -3.45 7.43 18.97
CA LYS A 461 -3.28 6.37 17.97
C LYS A 461 -2.93 6.99 16.61
N VAL A 462 -2.03 6.35 15.85
CA VAL A 462 -1.70 6.75 14.47
C VAL A 462 -2.33 5.78 13.48
N LEU A 463 -3.14 6.28 12.53
CA LEU A 463 -3.77 5.53 11.46
C LEU A 463 -3.16 5.91 10.10
N LEU A 464 -2.46 4.95 9.48
CA LEU A 464 -1.75 5.15 8.21
C LEU A 464 -2.35 4.27 7.11
N GLY A 465 -2.54 4.83 5.90
CA GLY A 465 -2.92 4.06 4.72
C GLY A 465 -1.70 3.59 3.94
N ALA A 466 -1.60 2.28 3.66
CA ALA A 466 -0.53 1.76 2.80
C ALA A 466 -0.86 1.90 1.30
N HIS A 467 0.18 2.11 0.48
CA HIS A 467 0.10 1.88 -0.96
C HIS A 467 0.29 0.39 -1.29
N ALA A 468 1.20 -0.27 -0.57
CA ALA A 468 1.45 -1.70 -0.62
C ALA A 468 2.11 -2.22 0.68
N LEU A 469 1.97 -3.52 0.92
CA LEU A 469 2.73 -4.25 1.95
C LEU A 469 3.64 -5.27 1.29
N LEU A 470 4.90 -5.30 1.68
CA LEU A 470 5.94 -6.13 1.07
C LEU A 470 6.11 -7.47 1.81
N ALA A 471 6.68 -8.47 1.14
CA ALA A 471 6.81 -9.83 1.68
C ALA A 471 7.71 -9.94 2.93
N ASN A 472 8.54 -8.93 3.19
CA ASN A 472 9.35 -8.76 4.41
C ASN A 472 8.64 -7.95 5.52
N GLY A 473 7.36 -7.61 5.35
CA GLY A 473 6.58 -6.79 6.27
C GLY A 473 6.87 -5.29 6.19
N TYR A 474 7.72 -4.84 5.27
CA TYR A 474 7.96 -3.42 5.06
C TYR A 474 6.72 -2.75 4.45
N VAL A 475 6.38 -1.55 4.94
CA VAL A 475 5.19 -0.80 4.51
C VAL A 475 5.57 0.24 3.47
N MET A 476 5.10 0.07 2.24
CA MET A 476 5.28 1.07 1.18
C MET A 476 4.10 2.05 1.21
N ALA A 477 4.38 3.32 1.49
CA ALA A 477 3.37 4.37 1.66
C ALA A 477 3.91 5.71 1.14
N ARG A 478 3.21 6.83 1.38
CA ARG A 478 3.60 8.14 0.81
C ARG A 478 4.82 8.69 1.53
N THR A 479 5.75 9.30 0.79
CA THR A 479 6.97 9.89 1.37
C THR A 479 6.67 10.80 2.57
N GLY A 480 7.18 10.43 3.73
CA GLY A 480 6.87 11.00 5.03
C GLY A 480 6.20 10.01 6.00
N THR A 481 5.68 8.88 5.52
CA THR A 481 5.00 7.88 6.36
C THR A 481 6.00 7.23 7.32
N ALA A 482 7.21 6.92 6.85
CA ALA A 482 8.27 6.36 7.70
C ALA A 482 8.73 7.37 8.77
N GLN A 483 8.72 8.68 8.46
CA GLN A 483 9.04 9.73 9.43
C GLN A 483 7.95 9.86 10.50
N VAL A 484 6.67 9.82 10.11
CA VAL A 484 5.55 9.85 11.06
C VAL A 484 5.58 8.62 11.98
N ALA A 485 5.79 7.43 11.43
CA ALA A 485 5.90 6.20 12.21
C ALA A 485 7.10 6.21 13.18
N LEU A 486 8.26 6.74 12.76
CA LEU A 486 9.44 6.88 13.63
C LEU A 486 9.17 7.81 14.82
N VAL A 487 8.55 8.97 14.58
CA VAL A 487 8.22 9.92 15.65
C VAL A 487 7.12 9.37 16.57
N ALA A 488 6.15 8.64 16.03
CA ALA A 488 5.12 7.96 16.83
C ALA A 488 5.72 6.92 17.76
N ASN A 489 6.59 6.03 17.24
CA ASN A 489 7.29 5.02 18.01
C ASN A 489 8.16 5.66 19.12
N ALA A 490 8.86 6.76 18.82
CA ALA A 490 9.65 7.51 19.81
C ALA A 490 8.81 8.13 20.94
N ASN A 491 7.52 8.39 20.71
CA ASN A 491 6.56 8.88 21.71
C ASN A 491 5.69 7.76 22.31
N ASN A 492 5.97 6.49 22.00
CA ASN A 492 5.17 5.32 22.39
C ASN A 492 3.72 5.33 21.89
N VAL A 493 3.42 6.08 20.81
CA VAL A 493 2.10 6.13 20.19
C VAL A 493 1.95 4.97 19.20
N PRO A 494 0.93 4.11 19.33
CA PRO A 494 0.77 2.93 18.48
C PRO A 494 0.44 3.30 17.03
N VAL A 495 1.17 2.71 16.10
CA VAL A 495 1.02 2.86 14.66
C VAL A 495 0.24 1.68 14.08
N LEU A 496 -0.95 1.96 13.56
CA LEU A 496 -1.83 1.00 12.89
C LEU A 496 -1.85 1.32 11.38
N VAL A 497 -1.46 0.34 10.57
CA VAL A 497 -1.45 0.46 9.10
C VAL A 497 -2.66 -0.26 8.53
N CYS A 498 -3.55 0.47 7.86
CA CYS A 498 -4.74 -0.09 7.23
C CYS A 498 -4.43 -0.44 5.76
N CYS A 499 -4.58 -1.72 5.39
CA CYS A 499 -4.25 -2.23 4.06
C CYS A 499 -5.07 -3.46 3.69
N GLU A 500 -5.71 -3.41 2.53
CA GLU A 500 -6.43 -4.51 1.88
C GLU A 500 -5.44 -5.56 1.34
N THR A 501 -5.78 -6.85 1.39
CA THR A 501 -4.87 -7.91 0.93
C THR A 501 -4.59 -7.88 -0.57
N HIS A 502 -5.38 -7.16 -1.38
CA HIS A 502 -5.10 -6.99 -2.81
C HIS A 502 -3.87 -6.09 -3.09
N LYS A 503 -3.40 -5.33 -2.10
CA LYS A 503 -2.20 -4.49 -2.18
C LYS A 503 -0.92 -5.19 -1.70
N PHE A 504 -1.01 -6.45 -1.27
CA PHE A 504 0.14 -7.20 -0.79
C PHE A 504 1.07 -7.55 -1.96
N SER A 505 2.38 -7.51 -1.75
CA SER A 505 3.37 -7.76 -2.79
C SER A 505 4.36 -8.82 -2.36
N GLU A 506 4.60 -9.78 -3.24
CA GLU A 506 5.67 -10.77 -3.13
C GLU A 506 7.07 -10.15 -3.23
N ARG A 507 7.15 -8.87 -3.64
CA ARG A 507 8.41 -8.13 -3.77
C ARG A 507 9.09 -7.97 -2.40
N PHE A 508 10.40 -8.12 -2.42
CA PHE A 508 11.29 -7.85 -1.30
C PHE A 508 12.07 -6.57 -1.60
N GLN A 509 11.97 -5.56 -0.73
CA GLN A 509 12.67 -4.29 -0.86
C GLN A 509 12.95 -3.73 0.54
N THR A 510 14.17 -3.20 0.73
CA THR A 510 14.67 -2.69 2.02
C THR A 510 14.93 -1.18 2.02
N ASP A 511 15.02 -0.56 0.84
CA ASP A 511 15.27 0.87 0.66
C ASP A 511 14.17 1.54 -0.17
N ALA A 512 14.02 2.86 -0.07
CA ALA A 512 13.11 3.63 -0.91
C ALA A 512 13.72 4.04 -2.28
N ILE A 513 14.75 3.33 -2.76
CA ILE A 513 15.57 3.71 -3.92
C ILE A 513 15.30 2.80 -5.11
N VAL A 514 15.37 1.47 -4.93
CA VAL A 514 15.33 0.50 -6.05
C VAL A 514 14.00 0.56 -6.81
N TYR A 515 12.87 0.54 -6.10
CA TYR A 515 11.54 0.76 -6.69
C TYR A 515 10.87 1.96 -6.02
N ASN A 516 10.69 3.04 -6.78
CA ASN A 516 9.95 4.23 -6.37
C ASN A 516 9.32 4.92 -7.60
N GLU A 517 8.41 5.87 -7.37
CA GLU A 517 7.82 6.71 -8.41
C GLU A 517 8.39 8.13 -8.30
N LEU A 518 9.09 8.59 -9.35
CA LEU A 518 9.49 9.99 -9.48
C LEU A 518 8.30 10.86 -9.87
N SER A 519 8.10 11.96 -9.13
CA SER A 519 7.22 13.05 -9.52
C SER A 519 7.97 14.15 -10.24
N ASP A 520 7.23 15.06 -10.87
CA ASP A 520 7.79 16.23 -11.54
C ASP A 520 8.59 17.09 -10.53
N PRO A 521 9.89 17.35 -10.78
CA PRO A 521 10.71 18.22 -9.94
C PRO A 521 10.20 19.67 -9.90
N ASN A 522 9.47 20.14 -10.92
CA ASN A 522 8.97 21.51 -10.95
C ASN A 522 7.90 21.76 -9.87
N GLN A 523 7.20 20.72 -9.39
CA GLN A 523 6.26 20.83 -8.26
C GLN A 523 6.91 21.30 -6.94
N LEU A 524 8.23 21.16 -6.80
CA LEU A 524 8.95 21.65 -5.63
C LEU A 524 9.16 23.18 -5.67
N VAL A 525 9.06 23.79 -6.85
CA VAL A 525 9.37 25.19 -7.14
C VAL A 525 8.19 26.08 -6.70
N ARG A 526 8.46 27.09 -5.87
CA ARG A 526 7.44 27.94 -5.23
C ARG A 526 7.32 29.32 -5.88
N GLY A 527 6.68 29.37 -7.05
CA GLY A 527 6.40 30.62 -7.78
C GLY A 527 7.65 31.36 -8.27
N ASP A 528 7.45 32.49 -8.95
CA ASP A 528 8.47 33.13 -9.82
C ASP A 528 9.70 33.70 -9.10
N LYS A 529 9.64 33.86 -7.78
CA LYS A 529 10.77 34.31 -6.94
C LYS A 529 11.58 33.15 -6.31
N CYS A 530 11.21 31.89 -6.58
CA CYS A 530 11.93 30.73 -6.06
C CYS A 530 13.34 30.63 -6.67
N GLN A 531 14.37 30.40 -5.83
CA GLN A 531 15.74 30.12 -6.32
C GLN A 531 15.83 28.85 -7.18
N LEU A 532 14.85 27.94 -7.06
CA LEU A 532 14.72 26.74 -7.89
C LEU A 532 14.11 27.02 -9.28
N ASN A 533 13.68 28.25 -9.60
CA ASN A 533 13.25 28.58 -10.96
C ASN A 533 14.40 28.40 -11.95
N ASN A 534 14.08 27.89 -13.13
CA ASN A 534 15.05 27.54 -14.18
C ASN A 534 16.21 26.66 -13.66
N TRP A 535 15.92 25.74 -12.72
CA TRP A 535 16.92 24.80 -12.17
C TRP A 535 17.61 23.99 -13.27
N ALA A 536 16.91 23.62 -14.34
CA ALA A 536 17.46 22.90 -15.48
C ALA A 536 18.59 23.67 -16.21
N ALA A 537 18.55 25.01 -16.22
CA ALA A 537 19.63 25.84 -16.74
C ALA A 537 20.80 25.99 -15.74
N LYS A 538 20.54 25.78 -14.45
CA LYS A 538 21.52 25.83 -13.36
C LYS A 538 22.14 24.44 -13.18
N GLY A 539 22.99 23.98 -14.10
CA GLY A 539 23.45 22.58 -14.26
C GLY A 539 24.13 21.85 -13.09
N LYS A 540 24.15 22.41 -11.87
CA LYS A 540 24.52 21.71 -10.62
C LYS A 540 23.31 21.52 -9.66
N LEU A 541 22.13 22.00 -10.01
CA LEU A 541 20.91 21.94 -9.20
C LEU A 541 20.01 20.81 -9.68
N MET A 542 19.62 19.93 -8.75
CA MET A 542 18.81 18.74 -9.02
C MET A 542 17.69 18.61 -7.98
N PRO A 543 16.51 19.20 -8.20
CA PRO A 543 15.34 18.95 -7.35
C PRO A 543 14.91 17.49 -7.50
N LEU A 544 14.62 16.83 -6.37
CA LEU A 544 14.20 15.42 -6.33
C LEU A 544 12.87 15.30 -5.59
N ASN A 545 11.88 14.72 -6.27
CA ASN A 545 10.52 14.55 -5.76
C ASN A 545 10.14 13.06 -5.84
N LEU A 546 10.24 12.34 -4.72
CA LEU A 546 9.81 10.94 -4.60
C LEU A 546 8.39 10.91 -4.03
N ASN A 547 7.56 9.97 -4.52
CA ASN A 547 6.18 9.84 -4.04
C ASN A 547 6.00 8.84 -2.90
N TYR A 548 6.86 7.83 -2.84
CA TYR A 548 6.77 6.75 -1.86
C TYR A 548 8.00 6.70 -0.96
N ASP A 549 7.80 6.26 0.27
CA ASP A 549 8.85 5.78 1.17
C ASP A 549 8.52 4.35 1.61
N ILE A 550 9.42 3.78 2.42
CA ILE A 550 9.20 2.46 3.00
C ILE A 550 9.48 2.52 4.50
N THR A 551 8.53 2.07 5.28
CA THR A 551 8.59 2.01 6.75
C THR A 551 9.01 0.60 7.17
N PRO A 552 10.08 0.44 7.97
CA PRO A 552 10.44 -0.84 8.57
C PRO A 552 9.31 -1.41 9.46
N PRO A 553 9.16 -2.74 9.53
CA PRO A 553 8.11 -3.38 10.34
C PRO A 553 8.27 -3.10 11.83
N GLU A 554 9.48 -2.81 12.32
CA GLU A 554 9.70 -2.45 13.73
C GLU A 554 8.96 -1.18 14.18
N LEU A 555 8.62 -0.28 13.25
CA LEU A 555 7.92 0.99 13.54
C LEU A 555 6.39 0.87 13.43
N VAL A 556 5.86 -0.33 13.17
CA VAL A 556 4.43 -0.57 12.91
C VAL A 556 3.92 -1.65 13.84
N ASN A 557 3.03 -1.28 14.76
CA ASN A 557 2.54 -2.19 15.79
C ASN A 557 1.58 -3.26 15.23
N ALA A 558 0.73 -2.89 14.27
CA ALA A 558 -0.13 -3.83 13.59
C ALA A 558 -0.56 -3.34 12.18
N VAL A 559 -0.83 -4.31 11.31
CA VAL A 559 -1.54 -4.15 10.05
C VAL A 559 -2.99 -4.58 10.26
N VAL A 560 -3.95 -3.74 9.87
CA VAL A 560 -5.36 -4.10 9.84
C VAL A 560 -5.74 -4.47 8.40
N THR A 561 -6.17 -5.72 8.23
CA THR A 561 -6.64 -6.31 6.97
C THR A 561 -8.09 -6.77 7.12
N GLU A 562 -8.73 -7.13 6.01
CA GLU A 562 -10.05 -7.74 5.98
C GLU A 562 -10.10 -9.16 6.56
N VAL A 563 -8.95 -9.82 6.74
CA VAL A 563 -8.84 -11.15 7.35
C VAL A 563 -8.75 -11.04 8.88
N ALA A 564 -7.84 -10.19 9.36
CA ALA A 564 -7.59 -9.95 10.78
C ALA A 564 -6.68 -8.72 11.00
N ILE A 565 -6.52 -8.34 12.28
CA ILE A 565 -5.40 -7.53 12.74
C ILE A 565 -4.17 -8.45 12.85
N LEU A 566 -3.10 -8.15 12.11
CA LEU A 566 -1.94 -9.01 11.91
C LEU A 566 -0.63 -8.23 12.15
N PRO A 567 0.46 -8.88 12.61
CA PRO A 567 1.78 -8.26 12.55
C PRO A 567 2.26 -8.16 11.10
N CYS A 568 3.11 -7.18 10.81
CA CYS A 568 3.69 -6.95 9.48
C CYS A 568 4.36 -8.19 8.87
N THR A 569 4.96 -9.04 9.70
CA THR A 569 5.64 -10.28 9.30
C THR A 569 4.70 -11.37 8.76
N SER A 570 3.37 -11.24 8.91
CA SER A 570 2.38 -12.21 8.41
C SER A 570 1.98 -12.01 6.94
N VAL A 571 2.42 -10.93 6.27
CA VAL A 571 2.16 -10.68 4.83
C VAL A 571 2.42 -11.92 3.93
N PRO A 572 3.56 -12.63 3.99
CA PRO A 572 3.80 -13.81 3.16
C PRO A 572 2.93 -15.01 3.53
N VAL A 573 2.38 -15.07 4.76
CA VAL A 573 1.42 -16.11 5.16
C VAL A 573 0.08 -15.85 4.47
N ILE A 574 -0.40 -14.60 4.49
CA ILE A 574 -1.63 -14.22 3.79
C ILE A 574 -1.50 -14.39 2.27
N LEU A 575 -0.35 -14.05 1.68
CA LEU A 575 -0.10 -14.29 0.25
C LEU A 575 -0.17 -15.78 -0.16
N ARG A 576 0.12 -16.71 0.77
CA ARG A 576 0.00 -18.16 0.55
C ARG A 576 -1.38 -18.72 0.85
N ILE A 577 -2.02 -18.20 1.90
CA ILE A 577 -3.37 -18.63 2.32
C ILE A 577 -4.42 -18.09 1.37
N LYS A 578 -4.16 -16.97 0.68
CA LYS A 578 -5.12 -16.22 -0.12
C LYS A 578 -5.92 -17.20 -0.98
N PRO A 579 -7.18 -17.48 -0.62
CA PRO A 579 -7.93 -18.52 -1.29
C PRO A 579 -8.07 -18.11 -2.74
N ASP A 580 -8.05 -19.09 -3.64
CA ASP A 580 -8.60 -18.89 -4.97
C ASP A 580 -9.97 -18.26 -4.78
N ILE A 581 -10.13 -17.05 -5.34
CA ILE A 581 -11.36 -16.29 -5.19
C ILE A 581 -12.45 -17.19 -5.75
N GLY A 582 -13.40 -17.60 -4.90
CA GLY A 582 -14.52 -18.41 -5.35
C GLY A 582 -15.31 -17.62 -6.38
N TYR A 583 -15.22 -18.07 -7.63
CA TYR A 583 -16.02 -17.63 -8.76
C TYR A 583 -17.22 -18.56 -8.89
#